data_AF-A0A1F9L010-F1
#
_entry.id   AF-A0A1F9L010-F1
#
_cell.length_a   1.000
_cell.length_b   1.000
_cell.length_c   1.000
_cell.angle_alpha   90.00
_cell.angle_beta   90.00
_cell.angle_gamma   90.00
#
_symmetry.space_group_name_H-M   'P 1'
#
loop_
_entity.id
_entity.type
_entity.pdbx_description
1 polymer ?
#
loop_
_entity_poly.entity_id
_entity_poly.type
_entity_poly.pdbx_seq_one_letter_code
_entity_poly.pdbx_strand_id
1 'polypeptide(L)'
;MARMHINVSGIVKELFERNNIQVHSLDALDADLRQQFAHGKKKALIFFRGTVLQTIISETGNRRLLLPPEVLPAGSKAGEKIIVILPAERDNMRYVLQAFIKNVFIDRVDLQIMDPRYYRRVRPVAKHNILVRNVPPQLLLELQAEKLQLVREMEGLREDEETTVQEEALPPEEGKTKKRKTAAKDVYEDPVQEQRITDLLCEEEGEIAAGYKALLQDSPLSGTLVDFSCGGMSIATKNGDGAELPNGLLYCNFDLSRRDGIGNTISLEVNIFAIVRSHKATAKGHLLSLMFLSRLPEDILLFLE
;
A
#
# COMPACT_ATOMS: atom_id res chain seq x y z
N MET A 1 -16.95 -9.20 12.51
CA MET A 1 -16.67 -9.08 11.07
C MET A 1 -16.79 -7.61 10.72
N ALA A 2 -15.66 -6.99 10.37
CA ALA A 2 -15.61 -5.57 10.04
C ALA A 2 -15.93 -5.37 8.55
N ARG A 3 -16.74 -4.35 8.22
CA ARG A 3 -17.16 -4.03 6.85
C ARG A 3 -16.85 -2.56 6.54
N MET A 4 -16.22 -2.31 5.41
CA MET A 4 -15.77 -0.97 5.00
C MET A 4 -16.16 -0.69 3.54
N HIS A 5 -16.76 0.47 3.27
CA HIS A 5 -17.00 0.93 1.90
C HIS A 5 -15.74 1.61 1.34
N ILE A 6 -15.34 1.23 0.13
CA ILE A 6 -14.20 1.83 -0.56
C ILE A 6 -14.71 2.81 -1.62
N ASN A 7 -14.40 4.09 -1.47
CA ASN A 7 -14.74 5.09 -2.48
C ASN A 7 -13.81 4.95 -3.70
N VAL A 8 -14.35 4.39 -4.78
CA VAL A 8 -13.61 4.15 -6.04
C VAL A 8 -13.75 5.27 -7.07
N SER A 9 -14.64 6.25 -6.86
CA SER A 9 -14.97 7.28 -7.87
C SER A 9 -13.74 8.04 -8.39
N GLY A 10 -12.83 8.44 -7.52
CA GLY A 10 -11.58 9.11 -7.90
C GLY A 10 -10.57 8.17 -8.56
N ILE A 11 -10.53 6.92 -8.13
CA ILE A 11 -9.57 5.91 -8.61
C ILE A 11 -9.94 5.41 -10.02
N VAL A 12 -11.24 5.23 -10.28
CA VAL A 12 -11.74 4.84 -11.61
C VAL A 12 -11.47 5.92 -12.63
N LYS A 13 -11.64 7.21 -12.28
CA LYS A 13 -11.23 8.31 -13.18
C LYS A 13 -9.73 8.26 -13.49
N GLU A 14 -8.88 8.02 -12.49
CA GLU A 14 -7.43 7.88 -12.70
C GLU A 14 -7.07 6.71 -13.63
N LEU A 15 -7.77 5.57 -13.50
CA LEU A 15 -7.60 4.41 -14.37
C LEU A 15 -7.82 4.72 -15.86
N PHE A 16 -8.82 5.55 -16.16
CA PHE A 16 -9.16 5.96 -17.52
C PHE A 16 -8.32 7.12 -18.04
N GLU A 17 -7.90 8.03 -17.17
CA GLU A 17 -7.22 9.27 -17.58
C GLU A 17 -5.71 9.13 -17.76
N ARG A 18 -5.08 8.01 -17.35
CA ARG A 18 -3.68 7.54 -17.59
C ARG A 18 -2.55 8.59 -17.70
N ASN A 19 -2.75 9.81 -17.21
CA ASN A 19 -1.70 10.77 -16.97
C ASN A 19 -1.06 10.38 -15.64
N ASN A 20 -0.21 9.34 -15.70
CA ASN A 20 0.56 8.83 -14.58
C ASN A 20 1.43 9.95 -13.99
N ILE A 21 0.88 10.71 -13.06
CA ILE A 21 1.67 11.58 -12.18
C ILE A 21 2.39 10.62 -11.25
N GLN A 22 3.62 10.25 -11.63
CA GLN A 22 4.45 9.41 -10.78
C GLN A 22 4.89 10.21 -9.56
N VAL A 23 4.36 9.83 -8.41
CA VAL A 23 4.82 10.34 -7.11
C VAL A 23 6.09 9.56 -6.76
N HIS A 24 7.23 10.19 -7.01
CA HIS A 24 8.54 9.61 -6.79
C HIS A 24 9.01 9.88 -5.36
N SER A 25 9.88 9.02 -4.81
CA SER A 25 10.59 9.36 -3.57
C SER A 25 11.71 10.35 -3.86
N LEU A 26 12.14 11.10 -2.85
CA LEU A 26 13.33 11.94 -2.95
C LEU A 26 14.58 11.11 -3.29
N ASP A 27 14.64 9.86 -2.83
CA ASP A 27 15.73 8.93 -3.07
C ASP A 27 15.83 8.49 -4.55
N ALA A 28 14.78 8.73 -5.34
CA ALA A 28 14.78 8.46 -6.79
C ALA A 28 15.32 9.63 -7.62
N LEU A 29 15.62 10.79 -7.01
CA LEU A 29 16.27 11.89 -7.71
C LEU A 29 17.66 11.48 -8.19
N ASP A 30 17.98 11.83 -9.43
CA ASP A 30 19.33 11.71 -9.94
C ASP A 30 20.30 12.57 -9.09
N ALA A 31 21.54 12.11 -8.93
CA ALA A 31 22.52 12.75 -8.07
C ALA A 31 22.83 14.20 -8.48
N ASP A 32 22.84 14.52 -9.78
CA ASP A 32 23.06 15.86 -10.30
C ASP A 32 21.88 16.78 -9.94
N LEU A 33 20.64 16.36 -10.23
CA LEU A 33 19.45 17.11 -9.87
C LEU A 33 19.34 17.33 -8.35
N ARG A 34 19.67 16.31 -7.56
CA ARG A 34 19.73 16.40 -6.10
C ARG A 34 20.73 17.45 -5.65
N GLN A 35 21.92 17.46 -6.24
CA GLN A 35 22.95 18.46 -5.97
C GLN A 35 22.48 19.87 -6.36
N GLN A 36 21.78 20.03 -7.49
CA GLN A 36 21.24 21.31 -7.92
C GLN A 36 20.21 21.88 -6.93
N PHE A 37 19.31 21.04 -6.39
CA PHE A 37 18.39 21.46 -5.33
C PHE A 37 19.10 21.73 -4.00
N ALA A 38 20.08 20.91 -3.61
CA ALA A 38 20.87 21.16 -2.39
C ALA A 38 21.59 22.53 -2.43
N HIS A 39 22.06 22.96 -3.60
CA HIS A 39 22.72 24.26 -3.79
C HIS A 39 21.74 25.41 -4.11
N GLY A 40 20.43 25.18 -4.07
CA GLY A 40 19.42 26.21 -4.37
C GLY A 40 19.44 26.71 -5.82
N LYS A 41 19.99 25.92 -6.75
CA LYS A 41 20.12 26.30 -8.18
C LYS A 41 18.83 26.09 -8.97
N LYS A 42 17.88 25.31 -8.43
CA LYS A 42 16.60 25.01 -9.09
C LYS A 42 15.40 25.44 -8.27
N LYS A 43 14.39 25.92 -8.99
CA LYS A 43 13.08 26.24 -8.43
C LYS A 43 12.19 24.99 -8.41
N ALA A 44 11.44 24.82 -7.34
CA ALA A 44 10.33 23.88 -7.25
C ALA A 44 8.99 24.60 -7.37
N LEU A 45 7.95 23.86 -7.70
CA LEU A 45 6.57 24.31 -7.53
C LEU A 45 6.02 23.75 -6.23
N ILE A 46 5.32 24.59 -5.49
CA ILE A 46 4.72 24.28 -4.20
C ILE A 46 3.22 24.44 -4.36
N PHE A 47 2.48 23.37 -4.10
CA PHE A 47 1.03 23.43 -4.06
C PHE A 47 0.56 23.38 -2.61
N PHE A 48 -0.03 24.49 -2.14
CA PHE A 48 -0.45 24.68 -0.76
C PHE A 48 -1.78 25.42 -0.71
N ARG A 49 -2.78 24.86 -0.01
CA ARG A 49 -4.13 25.44 0.16
C ARG A 49 -4.75 25.92 -1.18
N GLY A 50 -4.60 25.15 -2.25
CA GLY A 50 -5.14 25.48 -3.57
C GLY A 50 -4.31 26.49 -4.38
N THR A 51 -3.23 27.03 -3.83
CA THR A 51 -2.33 27.96 -4.53
C THR A 51 -1.08 27.24 -5.03
N VAL A 52 -0.63 27.60 -6.24
CA VAL A 52 0.65 27.16 -6.81
C VAL A 52 1.66 28.29 -6.65
N LEU A 53 2.77 28.00 -5.99
CA LEU A 53 3.84 28.94 -5.69
C LEU A 53 5.14 28.40 -6.29
N GLN A 54 6.02 29.26 -6.79
CA GLN A 54 7.31 28.84 -7.32
C GLN A 54 8.43 29.42 -6.46
N THR A 55 9.32 28.57 -5.97
CA THR A 55 10.40 29.02 -5.08
C THR A 55 11.65 28.16 -5.20
N ILE A 56 12.77 28.67 -4.68
CA ILE A 56 13.99 27.88 -4.48
C ILE A 56 13.80 27.06 -3.21
N ILE A 57 14.19 25.79 -3.27
CA ILE A 57 14.19 24.90 -2.12
C ILE A 57 15.62 24.43 -1.87
N SER A 58 15.94 24.11 -0.62
CA SER A 58 17.22 23.48 -0.28
C SER A 58 16.99 22.15 0.42
N GLU A 59 17.59 21.08 -0.10
CA GLU A 59 17.58 19.79 0.58
C GLU A 59 18.68 19.75 1.64
N THR A 60 18.31 19.47 2.90
CA THR A 60 19.27 19.37 4.03
C THR A 60 19.62 17.94 4.40
N GLY A 61 19.23 16.96 3.57
CA GLY A 61 19.30 15.54 3.89
C GLY A 61 18.18 15.09 4.84
N ASN A 62 18.20 13.82 5.24
CA ASN A 62 17.21 13.23 6.15
C ASN A 62 15.74 13.49 5.76
N ARG A 63 15.48 13.52 4.44
CA ARG A 63 14.15 13.77 3.87
C ARG A 63 13.56 15.13 4.28
N ARG A 64 14.40 16.16 4.42
CA ARG A 64 13.98 17.52 4.75
C ARG A 64 14.25 18.50 3.62
N LEU A 65 13.29 19.37 3.39
CA LEU A 65 13.40 20.49 2.47
C LEU A 65 13.23 21.79 3.26
N LEU A 66 13.98 22.81 2.89
CA LEU A 66 13.84 24.15 3.42
C LEU A 66 13.17 25.04 2.37
N LEU A 67 12.18 25.81 2.81
CA LEU A 67 11.57 26.88 2.04
C LEU A 67 11.91 28.24 2.66
N PRO A 68 12.05 29.30 1.86
CA PRO A 68 12.00 30.67 2.35
C PRO A 68 10.64 30.96 3.03
N PRO A 69 10.62 31.73 4.13
CA PRO A 69 9.43 31.94 4.95
C PRO A 69 8.34 32.73 4.21
N GLU A 70 8.71 33.60 3.27
CA GLU A 70 7.80 34.42 2.48
C GLU A 70 6.99 33.64 1.43
N VAL A 71 7.35 32.38 1.17
CA VAL A 71 6.65 31.56 0.18
C VAL A 71 5.27 31.18 0.69
N LEU A 72 5.16 30.79 1.95
CA LEU A 72 3.90 30.31 2.50
C LEU A 72 3.06 31.47 3.04
N PRO A 73 1.72 31.40 2.92
CA PRO A 73 0.83 32.38 3.52
C PRO A 73 1.08 32.55 5.03
N ALA A 74 0.90 33.78 5.52
CA ALA A 74 0.96 34.06 6.94
C ALA A 74 -0.03 33.17 7.72
N GLY A 75 0.40 32.67 8.89
CA GLY A 75 -0.39 31.76 9.71
C GLY A 75 -0.36 30.29 9.27
N SER A 76 0.58 29.91 8.40
CA SER A 76 0.91 28.50 8.16
C SER A 76 1.40 27.84 9.46
N LYS A 77 0.97 26.61 9.74
CA LYS A 77 1.23 25.90 10.99
C LYS A 77 1.94 24.58 10.75
N ALA A 78 2.65 24.10 11.77
CA ALA A 78 3.19 22.73 11.77
C ALA A 78 2.07 21.69 11.60
N GLY A 79 2.36 20.62 10.88
CA GLY A 79 1.44 19.52 10.56
C GLY A 79 0.66 19.71 9.25
N GLU A 80 0.63 20.90 8.66
CA GLU A 80 -0.10 21.12 7.41
C GLU A 80 0.58 20.43 6.23
N LYS A 81 -0.23 19.78 5.38
CA LYS A 81 0.23 19.04 4.22
C LYS A 81 0.54 19.97 3.05
N ILE A 82 1.59 19.63 2.32
CA ILE A 82 2.05 20.38 1.16
C ILE A 82 2.52 19.42 0.07
N ILE A 83 2.31 19.79 -1.19
CA ILE A 83 2.83 19.05 -2.33
C ILE A 83 3.98 19.86 -2.92
N VAL A 84 5.13 19.21 -3.11
CA VAL A 84 6.32 19.81 -3.70
C VAL A 84 6.58 19.11 -5.03
N ILE A 85 6.64 19.86 -6.11
CA ILE A 85 6.89 19.36 -7.45
C ILE A 85 8.28 19.83 -7.89
N LEU A 86 9.19 18.89 -8.09
CA LEU A 86 10.54 19.14 -8.56
C LEU A 86 10.59 18.90 -10.08
N PRO A 87 10.76 19.96 -10.89
CA PRO A 87 10.91 19.79 -12.33
C PRO A 87 12.27 19.16 -12.66
N ALA A 88 12.29 18.16 -13.53
CA ALA A 88 13.50 17.63 -14.13
C ALA A 88 13.56 18.01 -15.61
N GLU A 89 14.72 18.52 -16.02
CA GLU A 89 14.94 18.95 -17.40
C GLU A 89 15.05 17.77 -18.36
N ARG A 90 15.51 16.61 -17.87
CA ARG A 90 15.52 15.38 -18.65
C ARG A 90 14.09 14.82 -18.71
N ASP A 91 13.63 14.61 -19.94
CA ASP A 91 12.42 13.85 -20.29
C ASP A 91 11.09 14.44 -19.80
N ASN A 92 11.04 15.76 -19.52
CA ASN A 92 9.84 16.44 -19.00
C ASN A 92 9.28 15.76 -17.73
N MET A 93 10.15 15.05 -17.00
CA MET A 93 9.76 14.35 -15.78
C MET A 93 9.53 15.34 -14.64
N ARG A 94 8.58 15.01 -13.77
CA ARG A 94 8.26 15.80 -12.58
C ARG A 94 8.26 14.86 -11.39
N TYR A 95 9.05 15.19 -10.37
CA TYR A 95 9.02 14.46 -9.11
C TYR A 95 7.99 15.15 -8.22
N VAL A 96 6.88 14.48 -7.96
CA VAL A 96 5.88 14.96 -7.01
C VAL A 96 6.19 14.34 -5.66
N LEU A 97 6.43 15.18 -4.66
CA LEU A 97 6.71 14.83 -3.29
C LEU A 97 5.55 15.30 -2.42
N GLN A 98 5.12 14.44 -1.50
CA GLN A 98 4.25 14.86 -0.41
C GLN A 98 5.13 15.26 0.77
N ALA A 99 4.75 16.31 1.48
CA ALA A 99 5.44 16.74 2.68
C ALA A 99 4.45 17.34 3.68
N PHE A 100 4.91 17.56 4.91
CA PHE A 100 4.19 18.41 5.86
C PHE A 100 5.14 19.46 6.44
N ILE A 101 4.57 20.57 6.88
CA ILE A 101 5.30 21.62 7.60
C ILE A 101 5.73 21.05 8.94
N LYS A 102 7.02 20.88 9.16
CA LYS A 102 7.56 20.38 10.44
C LYS A 102 7.71 21.51 11.43
N ASN A 103 8.40 22.58 11.02
CA ASN A 103 8.64 23.77 11.83
C ASN A 103 8.52 25.02 10.95
N VAL A 104 8.06 26.11 11.54
CA VAL A 104 8.05 27.44 10.93
C VAL A 104 8.97 28.32 11.76
N PHE A 105 10.05 28.81 11.15
CA PHE A 105 10.98 29.76 11.76
C PHE A 105 10.81 31.14 11.12
N ILE A 106 11.50 32.13 11.68
CA ILE A 106 11.48 33.51 11.16
C ILE A 106 12.15 33.59 9.78
N ASP A 107 13.20 32.81 9.57
CA ASP A 107 14.07 32.84 8.40
C ASP A 107 13.85 31.69 7.41
N ARG A 108 13.05 30.69 7.78
CA ARG A 108 12.80 29.49 6.95
C ARG A 108 11.60 28.68 7.41
N VAL A 109 11.11 27.82 6.54
CA VAL A 109 10.14 26.77 6.86
C VAL A 109 10.77 25.41 6.60
N ASP A 110 10.76 24.56 7.62
CA ASP A 110 11.20 23.17 7.50
C ASP A 110 10.04 22.31 7.03
N LEU A 111 10.21 21.67 5.88
CA LEU A 111 9.32 20.62 5.41
C LEU A 111 9.92 19.26 5.70
N GLN A 112 9.12 18.35 6.23
CA GLN A 112 9.46 16.93 6.29
C GLN A 112 8.77 16.23 5.14
N ILE A 113 9.56 15.66 4.23
CA ILE A 113 9.03 14.85 3.14
C ILE A 113 8.40 13.60 3.74
N MET A 114 7.15 13.42 3.36
CA MET A 114 6.40 12.20 3.53
C MET A 114 6.86 11.25 2.43
N ASP A 115 7.28 10.04 2.80
CA ASP A 115 7.45 9.03 1.78
C ASP A 115 6.07 8.77 1.18
N PRO A 116 5.83 9.03 -0.11
CA PRO A 116 4.54 8.66 -0.72
C PRO A 116 4.28 7.15 -0.57
N ARG A 117 5.35 6.38 -0.29
CA ARG A 117 5.34 4.97 0.03
C ARG A 117 5.79 4.73 1.47
N TYR A 118 5.14 5.38 2.46
CA TYR A 118 5.28 5.05 3.90
C TYR A 118 5.11 3.56 4.22
N TYR A 119 4.64 2.76 3.26
CA TYR A 119 4.52 1.34 3.38
C TYR A 119 5.89 0.69 3.35
N ARG A 120 6.36 0.24 4.52
CA ARG A 120 7.40 -0.78 4.67
C ARG A 120 7.17 -1.83 3.59
N ARG A 121 8.12 -1.92 2.65
CA ARG A 121 8.11 -2.97 1.63
C ARG A 121 8.82 -4.18 2.19
N VAL A 122 8.13 -5.30 2.21
CA VAL A 122 8.68 -6.59 2.60
C VAL A 122 8.93 -7.39 1.33
N ARG A 123 10.09 -8.04 1.27
CA ARG A 123 10.36 -9.08 0.27
C ARG A 123 10.14 -10.42 0.97
N PRO A 124 9.07 -11.14 0.65
CA PRO A 124 8.76 -12.38 1.34
C PRO A 124 9.90 -13.38 1.16
N VAL A 125 10.28 -14.05 2.25
CA VAL A 125 11.30 -15.11 2.19
C VAL A 125 10.74 -16.35 1.49
N ALA A 126 9.47 -16.66 1.77
CA ALA A 126 8.73 -17.73 1.10
C ALA A 126 8.17 -17.29 -0.25
N LYS A 127 8.00 -18.24 -1.16
CA LYS A 127 7.31 -17.99 -2.42
C LYS A 127 5.81 -18.07 -2.21
N HIS A 128 5.12 -16.97 -2.45
CA HIS A 128 3.66 -16.92 -2.45
C HIS A 128 3.14 -16.87 -3.88
N ASN A 129 2.20 -17.76 -4.19
CA ASN A 129 1.51 -17.75 -5.47
C ASN A 129 0.36 -16.73 -5.40
N ILE A 130 0.28 -15.87 -6.40
CA ILE A 130 -0.78 -14.88 -6.55
C ILE A 130 -1.60 -15.26 -7.77
N LEU A 131 -2.91 -15.41 -7.59
CA LEU A 131 -3.87 -15.60 -8.66
C LEU A 131 -4.49 -14.26 -9.04
N VAL A 132 -4.48 -13.93 -10.32
CA VAL A 132 -4.87 -12.61 -10.81
C VAL A 132 -5.87 -12.77 -11.94
N ARG A 133 -7.00 -12.08 -11.84
CA ARG A 133 -8.04 -12.06 -12.87
C ARG A 133 -8.19 -10.65 -13.41
N ASN A 134 -8.30 -10.52 -14.72
CA ASN A 134 -8.58 -9.25 -15.34
C ASN A 134 -10.05 -8.90 -15.12
N VAL A 135 -10.34 -7.69 -14.66
CA VAL A 135 -11.74 -7.28 -14.46
C VAL A 135 -12.37 -6.94 -15.82
N PRO A 136 -13.52 -7.57 -16.17
CA PRO A 136 -14.22 -7.26 -17.40
C PRO A 136 -14.52 -5.76 -17.54
N PRO A 137 -14.43 -5.17 -18.76
CA PRO A 137 -14.75 -3.76 -18.98
C PRO A 137 -16.14 -3.36 -18.46
N GLN A 138 -17.11 -4.28 -18.55
CA GLN A 138 -18.49 -4.03 -18.11
C GLN A 138 -18.57 -3.69 -16.61
N LEU A 139 -17.87 -4.44 -15.74
CA LEU A 139 -17.84 -4.15 -14.30
C LEU A 139 -17.18 -2.81 -14.01
N LEU A 140 -16.17 -2.43 -14.79
CA LEU A 140 -15.51 -1.14 -14.65
C LEU A 140 -16.44 0.02 -15.03
N LEU A 141 -17.21 -0.13 -16.11
CA LEU A 141 -18.23 0.85 -16.52
C LEU A 141 -19.34 0.97 -15.48
N GLU A 142 -19.76 -0.13 -14.86
CA GLU A 142 -20.77 -0.12 -13.80
C GLU A 142 -20.26 0.52 -12.51
N LEU A 143 -18.99 0.30 -12.14
CA LEU A 143 -18.32 1.02 -11.06
C LEU A 143 -18.21 2.52 -11.35
N GLN A 144 -17.89 2.90 -12.60
CA GLN A 144 -17.80 4.30 -13.02
C GLN A 144 -19.16 5.00 -12.96
N ALA A 145 -20.22 4.29 -13.33
CA ALA A 145 -21.60 4.77 -13.27
C ALA A 145 -22.22 4.69 -11.87
N GLU A 146 -21.42 4.34 -10.85
CA GLU A 146 -21.85 4.21 -9.45
C GLU A 146 -22.97 3.17 -9.22
N LYS A 147 -23.18 2.25 -10.18
CA LYS A 147 -24.14 1.15 -10.05
C LYS A 147 -23.63 0.02 -9.15
N LEU A 148 -22.30 -0.09 -9.06
CA LEU A 148 -21.63 -1.03 -8.18
C LEU A 148 -20.87 -0.28 -7.10
N GLN A 149 -20.90 -0.83 -5.90
CA GLN A 149 -20.14 -0.39 -4.75
C GLN A 149 -19.06 -1.42 -4.41
N LEU A 150 -17.88 -0.92 -4.07
CA LEU A 150 -16.79 -1.76 -3.57
C LEU A 150 -16.85 -1.82 -2.04
N VAL A 151 -16.99 -3.01 -1.50
CA VAL A 151 -17.08 -3.27 -0.06
C VAL A 151 -15.95 -4.21 0.34
N ARG A 152 -15.19 -3.87 1.38
CA ARG A 152 -14.21 -4.75 2.00
C ARG A 152 -14.77 -5.37 3.27
N GLU A 153 -14.70 -6.68 3.36
CA GLU A 153 -15.02 -7.47 4.53
C GLU A 153 -13.74 -8.04 5.13
N MET A 154 -13.64 -7.96 6.46
CA MET A 154 -12.49 -8.44 7.23
C MET A 154 -12.97 -9.33 8.37
N GLU A 155 -12.44 -10.55 8.42
CA GLU A 155 -12.79 -11.58 9.38
C GLU A 155 -11.54 -12.12 10.08
N GLY A 156 -11.64 -12.30 11.41
CA GLY A 156 -10.57 -12.90 12.22
C GLY A 156 -9.35 -12.00 12.50
N LEU A 157 -9.27 -10.81 11.89
CA LEU A 157 -8.29 -9.79 12.26
C LEU A 157 -8.66 -9.21 13.62
N ARG A 158 -7.68 -9.12 14.53
CA ARG A 158 -7.90 -8.47 15.84
C ARG A 158 -8.22 -7.02 15.56
N GLU A 159 -9.40 -6.57 16.00
CA GLU A 159 -9.57 -5.16 16.29
C GLU A 159 -8.61 -4.91 17.45
N ASP A 160 -7.69 -3.96 17.30
CA ASP A 160 -6.79 -3.56 18.37
C ASP A 160 -7.65 -3.11 19.55
N GLU A 161 -8.02 -4.04 20.44
CA GLU A 161 -8.41 -3.72 21.79
C GLU A 161 -7.20 -2.97 22.35
N GLU A 162 -7.35 -1.66 22.55
CA GLU A 162 -6.33 -0.80 23.13
C GLU A 162 -5.74 -1.53 24.33
N THR A 163 -4.52 -2.05 24.16
CA THR A 163 -3.80 -2.80 25.18
C THR A 163 -3.54 -1.83 26.33
N THR A 164 -4.51 -1.72 27.22
CA THR A 164 -4.38 -1.06 28.50
C THR A 164 -3.48 -1.99 29.29
N VAL A 165 -2.18 -1.75 29.21
CA VAL A 165 -1.17 -2.47 29.98
C VAL A 165 -1.44 -2.14 31.45
N GLN A 166 -2.29 -2.92 32.10
CA GLN A 166 -2.29 -3.04 33.54
C GLN A 166 -1.17 -4.01 33.90
N GLU A 167 0.00 -3.45 34.21
CA GLU A 167 1.06 -4.15 34.94
C GLU A 167 0.51 -4.52 36.33
N GLU A 168 -0.15 -5.67 36.46
CA GLU A 168 -0.28 -6.33 37.75
C GLU A 168 0.97 -7.19 37.98
N ALA A 169 1.88 -6.65 38.78
CA ALA A 169 3.03 -7.36 39.31
C ALA A 169 2.56 -8.50 40.24
N LEU A 170 2.62 -9.74 39.76
CA LEU A 170 2.51 -10.93 40.60
C LEU A 170 3.89 -11.31 41.18
N PRO A 171 3.98 -11.65 42.48
CA PRO A 171 5.23 -12.02 43.14
C PRO A 171 5.71 -13.43 42.73
N PRO A 172 7.01 -13.72 42.89
CA PRO A 172 7.59 -15.01 42.54
C PRO A 172 7.22 -16.07 43.57
N GLU A 173 6.52 -17.13 43.15
CA GLU A 173 6.41 -18.36 43.95
C GLU A 173 7.55 -19.34 43.64
N GLU A 174 8.30 -19.67 44.69
CA GLU A 174 9.39 -20.63 44.68
C GLU A 174 8.89 -22.09 44.67
N GLY A 175 9.42 -22.85 43.69
CA GLY A 175 10.06 -24.13 43.95
C GLY A 175 9.19 -25.35 44.27
N LYS A 176 8.77 -26.11 43.24
CA LYS A 176 8.66 -27.58 43.30
C LYS A 176 9.00 -28.25 41.95
N THR A 177 10.16 -28.90 41.90
CA THR A 177 10.61 -29.78 40.81
C THR A 177 9.84 -31.10 40.83
N LYS A 178 8.92 -31.30 39.87
CA LYS A 178 8.31 -32.61 39.59
C LYS A 178 8.85 -33.20 38.29
N LYS A 179 9.45 -34.39 38.38
CA LYS A 179 9.89 -35.23 37.26
C LYS A 179 8.70 -35.58 36.36
N ARG A 180 8.70 -35.11 35.11
CA ARG A 180 7.71 -35.46 34.08
C ARG A 180 8.16 -36.73 33.36
N LYS A 181 7.32 -37.76 33.41
CA LYS A 181 7.38 -38.93 32.53
C LYS A 181 6.96 -38.50 31.11
N THR A 182 7.75 -38.88 30.13
CA THR A 182 7.47 -38.74 28.70
C THR A 182 6.31 -39.66 28.32
N ALA A 183 5.12 -39.08 28.17
CA ALA A 183 3.97 -39.72 27.55
C ALA A 183 4.07 -39.60 26.02
N ALA A 184 3.55 -40.61 25.33
CA ALA A 184 3.53 -40.72 23.88
C ALA A 184 2.90 -39.47 23.24
N LYS A 185 3.51 -39.03 22.13
CA LYS A 185 3.10 -37.90 21.31
C LYS A 185 1.85 -38.29 20.54
N ASP A 186 0.67 -38.01 21.11
CA ASP A 186 -0.51 -37.86 20.29
C ASP A 186 -0.25 -36.68 19.34
N VAL A 187 -0.41 -36.93 18.04
CA VAL A 187 -0.33 -35.90 17.00
C VAL A 187 -1.55 -35.01 17.18
N TYR A 188 -1.41 -34.00 18.04
CA TYR A 188 -2.37 -32.92 18.14
C TYR A 188 -2.28 -32.14 16.84
N GLU A 189 -3.32 -32.20 16.01
CA GLU A 189 -3.46 -31.29 14.87
C GLU A 189 -3.65 -29.89 15.46
N ASP A 190 -2.65 -29.02 15.26
CA ASP A 190 -2.71 -27.64 15.74
C ASP A 190 -3.92 -26.94 15.12
N PRO A 191 -4.78 -26.28 15.91
CA PRO A 191 -5.95 -25.58 15.39
C PRO A 191 -5.49 -24.46 14.45
N VAL A 192 -5.88 -24.55 13.18
CA VAL A 192 -5.60 -23.51 12.18
C VAL A 192 -6.58 -22.37 12.40
N GLN A 193 -6.06 -21.20 12.74
CA GLN A 193 -6.87 -19.99 12.81
C GLN A 193 -6.93 -19.35 11.41
N GLU A 194 -8.13 -19.28 10.84
CA GLU A 194 -8.36 -18.67 9.52
C GLU A 194 -8.76 -17.20 9.67
N GLN A 195 -8.11 -16.33 8.90
CA GLN A 195 -8.44 -14.92 8.75
C GLN A 195 -8.71 -14.63 7.27
N ARG A 196 -9.57 -13.64 6.99
CA ARG A 196 -9.95 -13.29 5.61
C ARG A 196 -10.06 -11.79 5.40
N ILE A 197 -9.57 -11.32 4.27
CA ILE A 197 -9.80 -9.97 3.75
C ILE A 197 -10.35 -10.09 2.34
N THR A 198 -11.59 -9.66 2.13
CA THR A 198 -12.28 -9.83 0.84
C THR A 198 -12.92 -8.54 0.37
N ASP A 199 -12.54 -8.10 -0.83
CA ASP A 199 -13.22 -7.06 -1.57
C ASP A 199 -14.35 -7.67 -2.43
N LEU A 200 -15.56 -7.17 -2.23
CA LEU A 200 -16.78 -7.54 -2.91
C LEU A 200 -17.30 -6.39 -3.76
N LEU A 201 -17.84 -6.72 -4.94
CA LEU A 201 -18.65 -5.79 -5.71
C LEU A 201 -20.13 -6.06 -5.43
N CYS A 202 -20.79 -5.05 -4.85
CA CYS A 202 -22.19 -5.10 -4.48
C CYS A 202 -23.01 -4.13 -5.34
N GLU A 203 -24.25 -4.48 -5.61
CA GLU A 203 -25.24 -3.54 -6.14
C GLU A 203 -25.74 -2.61 -5.01
N GLU A 204 -26.54 -1.59 -5.33
CA GLU A 204 -27.02 -0.60 -4.33
C GLU A 204 -27.77 -1.24 -3.14
N GLU A 205 -28.45 -2.36 -3.37
CA GLU A 205 -29.19 -3.11 -2.33
C GLU A 205 -28.27 -3.98 -1.45
N GLY A 206 -26.96 -3.98 -1.72
CA GLY A 206 -25.96 -4.74 -0.98
C GLY A 206 -25.78 -6.18 -1.46
N GLU A 207 -26.55 -6.62 -2.46
CA GLU A 207 -26.39 -7.94 -3.08
C GLU A 207 -25.09 -8.03 -3.86
N ILE A 208 -24.44 -9.20 -3.82
CA ILE A 208 -23.22 -9.45 -4.60
C ILE A 208 -23.58 -9.52 -6.09
N ALA A 209 -22.97 -8.61 -6.86
CA ALA A 209 -23.24 -8.43 -8.28
C ALA A 209 -22.99 -9.72 -9.08
N ALA A 210 -23.89 -10.02 -10.03
CA ALA A 210 -23.78 -11.22 -10.85
C ALA A 210 -22.49 -11.27 -11.68
N GLY A 211 -22.07 -10.13 -12.24
CA GLY A 211 -20.83 -10.03 -13.01
C GLY A 211 -19.57 -10.30 -12.16
N TYR A 212 -19.60 -9.98 -10.87
CA TYR A 212 -18.51 -10.32 -9.94
C TYR A 212 -18.44 -11.83 -9.68
N LYS A 213 -19.58 -12.50 -9.51
CA LYS A 213 -19.62 -13.97 -9.39
C LYS A 213 -19.05 -14.65 -10.63
N ALA A 214 -19.39 -14.14 -11.83
CA ALA A 214 -18.81 -14.63 -13.08
C ALA A 214 -17.30 -14.43 -13.14
N LEU A 215 -16.80 -13.25 -12.74
CA LEU A 215 -15.36 -12.96 -12.63
C LEU A 215 -14.64 -14.00 -11.76
N LEU A 216 -15.23 -14.45 -10.65
CA LEU A 216 -14.58 -15.45 -9.78
C LEU A 216 -14.41 -16.82 -10.46
N GLN A 217 -15.23 -17.13 -11.47
CA GLN A 217 -15.17 -18.38 -12.24
C GLN A 217 -14.15 -18.32 -13.39
N ASP A 218 -13.68 -17.13 -13.77
CA ASP A 218 -12.70 -16.97 -14.82
C ASP A 218 -11.34 -17.59 -14.44
N SER A 219 -10.65 -18.14 -15.43
CA SER A 219 -9.31 -18.71 -15.27
C SER A 219 -8.32 -17.64 -14.83
N PRO A 220 -7.69 -17.77 -13.63
CA PRO A 220 -6.73 -16.79 -13.17
C PRO A 220 -5.37 -16.95 -13.86
N LEU A 221 -4.69 -15.83 -14.01
CA LEU A 221 -3.26 -15.77 -14.25
C LEU A 221 -2.52 -16.08 -12.95
N SER A 222 -1.52 -16.96 -13.01
CA SER A 222 -0.67 -17.25 -11.85
C SER A 222 0.62 -16.42 -11.90
N GLY A 223 0.96 -15.79 -10.78
CA GLY A 223 2.21 -15.08 -10.58
C GLY A 223 2.86 -15.45 -9.24
N THR A 224 4.10 -15.03 -9.04
CA THR A 224 4.80 -15.15 -7.76
C THR A 224 5.00 -13.77 -7.15
N LEU A 225 4.70 -13.64 -5.86
CA LEU A 225 4.91 -12.41 -5.11
C LEU A 225 6.42 -12.09 -5.02
N VAL A 226 6.78 -10.85 -5.38
CA VAL A 226 8.18 -10.37 -5.39
C VAL A 226 8.41 -9.37 -4.25
N ASP A 227 7.53 -8.40 -4.12
CA ASP A 227 7.51 -7.47 -3.00
C ASP A 227 6.07 -7.14 -2.60
N PHE A 228 5.90 -6.71 -1.36
CA PHE A 228 4.59 -6.41 -0.81
C PHE A 228 4.65 -5.21 0.12
N SER A 229 3.55 -4.48 0.19
CA SER A 229 3.33 -3.34 1.06
C SER A 229 1.84 -3.22 1.36
N CYS A 230 1.45 -2.49 2.39
CA CYS A 230 0.02 -2.29 2.69
C CYS A 230 -0.76 -1.58 1.57
N GLY A 231 -0.09 -0.87 0.66
CA GLY A 231 -0.71 -0.15 -0.45
C GLY A 231 -0.61 -0.83 -1.82
N GLY A 232 0.07 -1.96 -1.91
CA GLY A 232 0.30 -2.62 -3.20
C GLY A 232 1.37 -3.69 -3.15
N MET A 233 1.55 -4.40 -4.27
CA MET A 233 2.49 -5.51 -4.39
C MET A 233 3.16 -5.52 -5.76
N SER A 234 4.25 -6.25 -5.90
CA SER A 234 4.81 -6.60 -7.21
C SER A 234 4.76 -8.09 -7.44
N ILE A 235 4.32 -8.50 -8.62
CA ILE A 235 4.19 -9.91 -9.00
C ILE A 235 5.02 -10.20 -10.25
N ALA A 236 5.67 -11.36 -10.27
CA ALA A 236 6.35 -11.89 -11.44
C ALA A 236 5.45 -12.94 -12.12
N THR A 237 5.17 -12.76 -13.40
CA THR A 237 4.39 -13.70 -14.23
C THR A 237 5.28 -14.28 -15.33
N LYS A 238 4.88 -15.41 -15.93
CA LYS A 238 5.64 -16.05 -17.04
C LYS A 238 5.47 -15.27 -18.36
N ASN A 239 6.28 -15.60 -19.37
CA ASN A 239 6.14 -15.00 -20.70
C ASN A 239 4.83 -15.44 -21.36
N GLY A 240 4.10 -14.50 -21.97
CA GLY A 240 2.79 -14.73 -22.60
C GLY A 240 1.61 -14.53 -21.63
N ASP A 241 1.88 -14.61 -20.34
CA ASP A 241 0.92 -14.43 -19.25
C ASP A 241 0.85 -12.94 -18.86
N GLY A 242 -0.12 -12.20 -19.41
CA GLY A 242 -0.41 -10.80 -19.05
C GLY A 242 0.12 -9.72 -20.01
N ALA A 243 0.44 -10.07 -21.27
CA ALA A 243 0.82 -9.09 -22.30
C ALA A 243 -0.30 -8.10 -22.63
N GLU A 244 -1.55 -8.49 -22.37
CA GLU A 244 -2.74 -7.67 -22.59
C GLU A 244 -3.54 -7.57 -21.29
N LEU A 245 -3.17 -6.64 -20.41
CA LEU A 245 -4.01 -6.21 -19.29
C LEU A 245 -4.67 -4.87 -19.67
N PRO A 246 -5.67 -4.88 -20.57
CA PRO A 246 -6.17 -3.68 -21.24
C PRO A 246 -6.69 -2.63 -20.27
N ASN A 247 -7.36 -3.06 -19.20
CA ASN A 247 -8.12 -2.19 -18.31
C ASN A 247 -7.35 -1.78 -17.04
N GLY A 248 -6.19 -2.38 -16.79
CA GLY A 248 -5.35 -2.11 -15.62
C GLY A 248 -5.96 -2.51 -14.26
N LEU A 249 -7.26 -2.76 -14.15
CA LEU A 249 -7.90 -3.24 -12.91
C LEU A 249 -7.92 -4.76 -12.86
N LEU A 250 -7.44 -5.30 -11.74
CA LEU A 250 -7.28 -6.72 -11.49
C LEU A 250 -7.95 -7.12 -10.19
N TYR A 251 -8.42 -8.35 -10.13
CA TYR A 251 -8.82 -9.02 -8.90
C TYR A 251 -7.75 -10.05 -8.51
N CYS A 252 -7.17 -9.89 -7.34
CA CYS A 252 -6.06 -10.69 -6.84
C CYS A 252 -6.51 -11.58 -5.68
N ASN A 253 -6.19 -12.86 -5.76
CA ASN A 253 -6.42 -13.86 -4.71
C ASN A 253 -5.08 -14.51 -4.31
N PHE A 254 -4.81 -14.59 -3.01
CA PHE A 254 -3.61 -15.25 -2.50
C PHE A 254 -3.74 -15.56 -1.00
N ASP A 255 -2.98 -16.57 -0.57
CA ASP A 255 -2.91 -17.00 0.82
C ASP A 255 -1.56 -16.67 1.43
N LEU A 256 -1.60 -16.13 2.63
CA LEU A 256 -0.44 -15.94 3.48
C LEU A 256 -0.57 -16.83 4.71
N SER A 257 0.56 -17.25 5.29
CA SER A 257 0.57 -18.03 6.52
C SER A 257 1.74 -17.65 7.39
N ARG A 258 1.52 -17.66 8.70
CA ARG A 258 2.58 -17.47 9.71
C ARG A 258 2.36 -18.42 10.87
N ARG A 259 3.41 -18.62 11.67
CA ARG A 259 3.28 -19.28 12.97
C ARG A 259 3.13 -18.25 14.08
N ASP A 260 2.24 -18.51 15.03
CA ASP A 260 2.15 -17.72 16.24
C ASP A 260 3.27 -18.05 17.24
N GLY A 261 3.33 -17.33 18.36
CA GLY A 261 4.35 -17.53 19.39
C GLY A 261 4.25 -18.87 20.15
N ILE A 262 3.19 -19.65 19.93
CA ILE A 262 2.92 -20.94 20.58
C ILE A 262 3.10 -22.10 19.58
N GLY A 263 3.25 -21.80 18.29
CA GLY A 263 3.51 -22.75 17.22
C GLY A 263 2.33 -23.02 16.29
N ASN A 264 1.14 -22.47 16.57
CA ASN A 264 -0.04 -22.65 15.72
C ASN A 264 0.17 -21.92 14.38
N THR A 265 -0.39 -22.49 13.31
CA THR A 265 -0.38 -21.83 12.00
C THR A 265 -1.63 -20.95 11.86
N ILE A 266 -1.42 -19.68 11.58
CA ILE A 266 -2.47 -18.73 11.23
C ILE A 266 -2.41 -18.54 9.72
N SER A 267 -3.53 -18.77 9.04
CA SER A 267 -3.68 -18.50 7.60
C SER A 267 -4.48 -17.21 7.39
N LEU A 268 -4.12 -16.49 6.35
CA LEU A 268 -4.82 -15.28 5.91
C LEU A 268 -5.09 -15.39 4.41
N GLU A 269 -6.37 -15.53 4.07
CA GLU A 269 -6.84 -15.47 2.69
C GLU A 269 -7.10 -14.00 2.30
N VAL A 270 -6.52 -13.57 1.18
CA VAL A 270 -6.66 -12.19 0.69
C VAL A 270 -7.21 -12.18 -0.72
N ASN A 271 -8.33 -11.49 -0.87
CA ASN A 271 -9.14 -11.37 -2.07
C ASN A 271 -9.39 -9.89 -2.35
N ILE A 272 -8.60 -9.23 -3.19
CA ILE A 272 -8.59 -7.76 -3.28
C ILE A 272 -8.50 -7.24 -4.69
N PHE A 273 -9.03 -6.03 -4.92
CA PHE A 273 -8.84 -5.33 -6.18
C PHE A 273 -7.57 -4.49 -6.18
N ALA A 274 -6.88 -4.51 -7.32
CA ALA A 274 -5.63 -3.79 -7.51
C ALA A 274 -5.50 -3.24 -8.93
N ILE A 275 -4.76 -2.14 -9.07
CA ILE A 275 -4.48 -1.46 -10.33
C ILE A 275 -3.05 -1.71 -10.74
N VAL A 276 -2.83 -2.09 -12.00
CA VAL A 276 -1.52 -2.14 -12.64
C VAL A 276 -0.98 -0.72 -12.78
N ARG A 277 0.04 -0.39 -11.98
CA ARG A 277 0.78 0.88 -12.05
C ARG A 277 1.92 0.84 -13.04
N SER A 278 2.58 -0.32 -13.17
CA SER A 278 3.65 -0.51 -14.13
C SER A 278 3.72 -1.95 -14.60
N HIS A 279 4.21 -2.11 -15.83
CA HIS A 279 4.44 -3.40 -16.47
C HIS A 279 5.83 -3.36 -17.09
N LYS A 280 6.71 -4.26 -16.64
CA LYS A 280 8.08 -4.34 -17.13
C LYS A 280 8.35 -5.75 -17.65
N ALA A 281 8.69 -5.86 -18.93
CA ALA A 281 9.22 -7.10 -19.48
C ALA A 281 10.60 -7.42 -18.87
N THR A 282 10.84 -8.70 -18.59
CA THR A 282 12.09 -9.22 -18.05
C THR A 282 12.51 -10.45 -18.85
N ALA A 283 13.75 -10.92 -18.67
CA ALA A 283 14.22 -12.13 -19.36
C ALA A 283 13.41 -13.40 -19.00
N LYS A 284 12.72 -13.42 -17.86
CA LYS A 284 12.01 -14.60 -17.34
C LYS A 284 10.48 -14.50 -17.45
N GLY A 285 9.95 -13.40 -17.99
CA GLY A 285 8.53 -13.09 -17.83
C GLY A 285 8.25 -11.60 -17.73
N HIS A 286 7.17 -11.27 -17.04
CA HIS A 286 6.79 -9.89 -16.77
C HIS A 286 6.82 -9.61 -15.27
N LEU A 287 7.15 -8.36 -14.91
CA LEU A 287 7.02 -7.83 -13.57
C LEU A 287 5.89 -6.79 -13.58
N LEU A 288 4.84 -7.05 -12.82
CA LEU A 288 3.70 -6.15 -12.67
C LEU A 288 3.78 -5.49 -11.29
N SER A 289 3.72 -4.15 -11.25
CA SER A 289 3.54 -3.41 -9.99
C SER A 289 2.08 -3.05 -9.84
N LEU A 290 1.47 -3.51 -8.76
CA LEU A 290 0.07 -3.36 -8.44
C LEU A 290 -0.13 -2.40 -7.26
N MET A 291 -1.20 -1.61 -7.30
CA MET A 291 -1.64 -0.72 -6.21
C MET A 291 -3.04 -1.12 -5.78
N PHE A 292 -3.26 -1.36 -4.49
CA PHE A 292 -4.58 -1.73 -3.98
C PHE A 292 -5.54 -0.54 -4.04
N LEU A 293 -6.83 -0.81 -4.28
CA LEU A 293 -7.85 0.26 -4.28
C LEU A 293 -8.03 0.90 -2.89
N SER A 294 -7.83 0.10 -1.85
CA SER A 294 -7.71 0.59 -0.48
C SER A 294 -6.57 -0.11 0.24
N ARG A 295 -5.92 0.62 1.14
CA ARG A 295 -4.83 0.14 1.97
C ARG A 295 -5.28 -1.06 2.83
N LEU A 296 -4.40 -2.04 2.99
CA LEU A 296 -4.57 -3.16 3.91
C LEU A 296 -4.09 -2.80 5.33
N PRO A 297 -4.60 -3.46 6.38
CA PRO A 297 -4.10 -3.32 7.75
C PRO A 297 -2.60 -3.63 7.83
N GLU A 298 -1.86 -2.96 8.73
CA GLU A 298 -0.40 -3.16 8.86
C GLU A 298 -0.02 -4.58 9.30
N ASP A 299 -0.89 -5.22 10.09
CA ASP A 299 -0.73 -6.59 10.61
C ASP A 299 -0.51 -7.64 9.52
N ILE A 300 -0.94 -7.38 8.28
CA ILE A 300 -0.68 -8.28 7.16
C ILE A 300 0.83 -8.47 6.91
N LEU A 301 1.65 -7.47 7.23
CA LEU A 301 3.09 -7.54 7.03
C LEU A 301 3.72 -8.62 7.93
N LEU A 302 3.09 -8.94 9.07
CA LEU A 302 3.53 -10.01 9.96
C LEU A 302 3.39 -11.41 9.36
N PHE A 303 2.64 -11.55 8.25
CA PHE A 303 2.52 -12.80 7.51
C PHE A 303 3.60 -12.98 6.44
N LEU A 304 4.47 -11.99 6.27
CA LEU A 304 5.48 -11.93 5.21
C LEU A 304 6.91 -11.82 5.74
N GLU A 305 7.05 -11.66 7.06
CA GLU A 305 8.30 -11.64 7.81
C GLU A 305 8.70 -13.05 8.27
#